data_AF-A0A1M5D0R6-F1
#
_entry.id   AF-A0A1M5D0R6-F1
#
_cell.length_a   1.000
_cell.length_b   1.000
_cell.length_c   1.000
_cell.angle_alpha   90.00
_cell.angle_beta   90.00
_cell.angle_gamma   90.00
#
_symmetry.space_group_name_H-M   'P 1'
#
loop_
_entity.id
_entity.type
_entity.pdbx_description
1 polymer ?
#
loop_
_entity_poly.entity_id
_entity_poly.type
_entity_poly.pdbx_seq_one_letter_code
_entity_poly.pdbx_strand_id
1 'polypeptide(L)'
;MLRHFNLKKSTLFLLALFCFPLFFGSCTLGGITNPDNYSRNHVVYAVDFKPTDLSHFKISKMNEGKWVDVKKVANNEDERYSINITSDHLTVISKNKMDLPLYQTWLDYARKNLGYKAESEYDIFNTIEEGYIYEVDLGEYPLIDKEEHRILMYEFK
;
A
#
# COMPACT_ATOMS: atom_id res chain seq x y z
N MET A 1 9.52 -33.99 78.66
CA MET A 1 9.22 -32.65 79.21
C MET A 1 10.42 -31.76 78.93
N LEU A 2 10.16 -30.48 78.62
CA LEU A 2 11.09 -29.41 78.23
C LEU A 2 11.49 -29.29 76.74
N ARG A 3 10.91 -28.23 76.17
CA ARG A 3 11.06 -27.63 74.85
C ARG A 3 12.39 -26.89 74.77
N HIS A 4 13.08 -27.01 73.64
CA HIS A 4 13.93 -25.92 73.16
C HIS A 4 13.49 -25.50 71.76
N PHE A 5 12.56 -24.55 71.77
CA PHE A 5 12.35 -23.60 70.68
C PHE A 5 13.63 -22.76 70.54
N ASN A 6 14.31 -22.85 69.41
CA ASN A 6 15.30 -21.86 69.00
C ASN A 6 14.78 -21.17 67.74
N LEU A 7 13.96 -20.13 67.96
CA LEU A 7 13.60 -19.15 66.96
C LEU A 7 14.69 -18.06 67.01
N LYS A 8 15.72 -18.16 66.17
CA LYS A 8 16.62 -17.03 65.91
C LYS A 8 16.30 -16.44 64.54
N LYS A 9 15.86 -15.19 64.61
CA LYS A 9 15.66 -14.21 63.54
C LYS A 9 16.90 -14.10 62.65
N SER A 10 16.69 -13.61 61.43
CA SER A 10 17.66 -13.36 60.35
C SER A 10 17.77 -14.57 59.42
N THR A 11 17.10 -14.58 58.27
CA THR A 11 17.41 -13.68 57.14
C THR A 11 16.17 -13.43 56.29
N LEU A 12 15.46 -12.35 56.60
CA LEU A 12 14.47 -11.73 55.73
C LEU A 12 15.24 -10.83 54.74
N PHE A 13 15.98 -11.44 53.81
CA PHE A 13 16.68 -10.71 52.75
C PHE A 13 17.10 -11.65 51.60
N LEU A 14 16.14 -12.23 50.89
CA LEU A 14 16.40 -12.85 49.59
C LEU A 14 15.13 -12.89 48.74
N LEU A 15 14.41 -11.77 48.72
CA LEU A 15 13.26 -11.53 47.83
C LEU A 15 13.35 -10.16 47.16
N ALA A 16 14.58 -9.71 46.86
CA ALA A 16 14.85 -8.43 46.23
C ALA A 16 15.95 -8.57 45.18
N LEU A 17 15.85 -9.57 44.29
CA LEU A 17 16.67 -9.62 43.09
C LEU A 17 16.03 -10.48 41.99
N PHE A 18 14.75 -10.21 41.72
CA PHE A 18 14.13 -10.57 40.45
C PHE A 18 13.28 -9.40 39.91
N CYS A 19 13.80 -8.18 40.11
CA CYS A 19 13.43 -7.00 39.33
C CYS A 19 14.48 -6.82 38.24
N PHE A 20 14.47 -7.72 37.26
CA PHE A 20 15.05 -7.45 35.95
C PHE A 20 13.95 -7.71 34.92
N PRO A 21 13.14 -6.71 34.54
CA PRO A 21 12.79 -6.60 33.15
C PRO A 21 14.07 -6.09 32.46
N LEU A 22 15.00 -7.00 32.16
CA LEU A 22 15.89 -6.74 31.04
C LEU A 22 14.97 -6.74 29.82
N PHE A 23 14.49 -5.53 29.51
CA PHE A 23 14.27 -5.05 28.16
C PHE A 23 15.56 -5.30 27.36
N PHE A 24 15.86 -6.58 27.07
CA PHE A 24 16.52 -6.90 25.83
C PHE A 24 15.45 -6.65 24.81
N GLY A 25 15.57 -5.46 24.22
CA GLY A 25 14.68 -4.94 23.23
C GLY A 25 14.29 -6.07 22.32
N SER A 26 12.97 -6.25 22.20
CA SER A 26 12.40 -6.85 21.02
C SER A 26 13.27 -6.37 19.85
N CYS A 27 14.03 -7.27 19.24
CA CYS A 27 14.25 -7.19 17.82
C CYS A 27 12.85 -7.32 17.23
N THR A 28 12.04 -6.25 17.33
CA THR A 28 10.98 -6.01 16.39
C THR A 28 11.70 -6.12 15.08
N LEU A 29 11.31 -7.10 14.28
CA LEU A 29 11.58 -7.12 12.87
C LEU A 29 11.08 -5.78 12.30
N GLY A 30 11.91 -4.75 12.43
CA GLY A 30 11.78 -3.43 11.82
C GLY A 30 12.61 -3.37 10.55
N GLY A 31 13.13 -4.52 10.10
CA GLY A 31 13.33 -4.75 8.68
C GLY A 31 11.95 -4.76 8.07
N ILE A 32 11.53 -3.60 7.59
CA ILE A 32 10.44 -3.43 6.64
C ILE A 32 10.75 -4.41 5.51
N THR A 33 10.25 -5.64 5.61
CA THR A 33 10.02 -6.48 4.45
C THR A 33 8.90 -5.77 3.74
N ASN A 34 9.25 -4.77 2.94
CA ASN A 34 8.31 -4.18 2.02
C ASN A 34 7.77 -5.37 1.21
N PRO A 35 6.49 -5.74 1.35
CA PRO A 35 5.94 -6.85 0.58
C PRO A 35 6.12 -6.60 -0.93
N ASP A 36 6.35 -5.35 -1.32
CA ASP A 36 6.67 -4.91 -2.67
C ASP A 36 8.18 -4.68 -2.86
N ASN A 37 9.00 -5.67 -2.49
CA ASN A 37 10.45 -5.64 -2.70
C ASN A 37 10.77 -5.18 -4.15
N TYR A 38 11.47 -4.05 -4.28
CA TYR A 38 11.71 -3.24 -5.49
C TYR A 38 12.62 -3.90 -6.55
N SER A 39 12.75 -5.23 -6.52
CA SER A 39 13.69 -6.04 -7.28
C SER A 39 13.08 -6.73 -8.50
N ARG A 40 11.88 -6.33 -8.95
CA ARG A 40 11.25 -6.85 -10.18
C ARG A 40 11.51 -5.99 -11.42
N ASN A 41 11.21 -6.56 -12.59
CA ASN A 41 11.35 -6.00 -13.93
C ASN A 41 10.32 -4.90 -14.25
N HIS A 42 9.87 -4.12 -13.26
CA HIS A 42 8.95 -3.01 -13.49
C HIS A 42 9.30 -1.78 -12.65
N VAL A 43 8.68 -0.67 -13.01
CA VAL A 43 8.71 0.62 -12.35
C VAL A 43 7.28 0.97 -11.94
N VAL A 44 7.10 1.43 -10.71
CA VAL A 44 5.78 1.81 -10.21
C VAL A 44 5.60 3.32 -10.32
N TYR A 45 4.52 3.72 -10.98
CA TYR A 45 4.05 5.09 -11.03
C TYR A 45 2.72 5.22 -10.27
N ALA A 46 2.44 6.42 -9.80
CA ALA A 46 1.14 6.82 -9.30
C ALA A 46 0.58 7.89 -10.23
N VAL A 47 -0.69 7.74 -10.59
CA VAL A 47 -1.46 8.69 -11.39
C VAL A 47 -2.53 9.28 -10.49
N ASP A 48 -2.33 10.53 -10.08
CA ASP A 48 -3.23 11.28 -9.21
C ASP A 48 -4.17 12.15 -10.05
N PHE A 49 -5.47 11.95 -9.97
CA PHE A 49 -6.47 12.64 -10.78
C PHE A 49 -7.70 13.02 -9.96
N LYS A 50 -8.47 14.00 -10.46
CA LYS A 50 -9.74 14.40 -9.85
C LYS A 50 -10.89 13.87 -10.70
N PRO A 51 -11.77 13.00 -10.19
CA PRO A 51 -12.87 12.45 -10.99
C PRO A 51 -13.80 13.53 -11.57
N THR A 52 -13.93 14.67 -10.89
CA THR A 52 -14.75 15.80 -11.34
C THR A 52 -14.03 16.74 -12.32
N ASP A 53 -12.71 16.62 -12.44
CA ASP A 53 -11.88 17.44 -13.33
C ASP A 53 -10.71 16.61 -13.86
N LEU A 54 -10.95 15.97 -14.99
CA LEU A 54 -9.96 15.17 -15.70
C LEU A 54 -9.08 16.01 -16.62
N SER A 55 -9.08 17.35 -16.56
CA SER A 55 -8.27 18.18 -17.47
C SER A 55 -6.77 17.93 -17.31
N HIS A 56 -6.35 17.62 -16.08
CA HIS A 56 -4.96 17.35 -15.73
C HIS A 56 -4.88 16.24 -14.68
N PHE A 57 -3.76 15.53 -14.70
CA PHE A 57 -3.39 14.62 -13.62
C PHE A 57 -1.91 14.78 -13.30
N LYS A 58 -1.50 14.24 -12.16
CA LYS A 58 -0.14 14.26 -11.68
C LYS A 58 0.43 12.85 -11.73
N ILE A 59 1.64 12.74 -12.27
CA ILE A 59 2.40 11.50 -12.28
C ILE A 59 3.49 11.60 -11.21
N SER A 60 3.53 10.61 -10.33
CA SER A 60 4.62 10.39 -9.39
C SER A 60 5.27 9.04 -9.66
N LYS A 61 6.55 8.90 -9.34
CA LYS A 61 7.30 7.64 -9.46
C LYS A 61 7.68 7.15 -8.06
N MET A 62 7.52 5.86 -7.82
CA MET A 62 8.02 5.25 -6.60
C MET A 62 9.55 5.15 -6.67
N ASN A 63 10.21 5.64 -5.63
CA ASN A 63 11.65 5.52 -5.44
C ASN A 63 11.94 5.15 -3.98
N GLU A 64 12.40 3.92 -3.73
CA GLU A 64 12.79 3.42 -2.40
C GLU A 64 11.74 3.68 -1.31
N GLY A 65 10.46 3.41 -1.59
CA GLY A 65 9.37 3.63 -0.62
C GLY A 65 8.83 5.05 -0.56
N LYS A 66 9.35 5.97 -1.38
CA LYS A 66 8.90 7.36 -1.44
C LYS A 66 8.31 7.68 -2.82
N TRP A 67 7.20 8.40 -2.82
CA TRP A 67 6.64 8.98 -4.03
C TRP A 67 7.40 10.25 -4.40
N VAL A 68 7.95 10.28 -5.61
CA VAL A 68 8.65 11.45 -6.16
C VAL A 68 7.84 12.00 -7.33
N ASP A 69 7.44 13.26 -7.24
CA ASP A 69 6.69 13.94 -8.29
C ASP A 69 7.52 13.99 -9.58
N VAL A 70 6.93 13.51 -10.68
CA VAL A 70 7.58 13.52 -12.01
C VAL A 70 7.09 14.71 -12.81
N LYS A 71 5.77 14.80 -13.00
CA LYS A 71 5.15 15.87 -13.81
C LYS A 71 3.65 15.99 -13.53
N LYS A 72 3.12 17.19 -13.77
CA LYS A 72 1.69 17.42 -13.98
C LYS A 72 1.47 17.59 -15.49
N VAL A 73 0.50 16.87 -16.05
CA VAL A 73 0.24 16.88 -17.50
C VAL A 73 -1.24 17.03 -17.78
N ALA A 74 -1.54 17.54 -18.96
CA ALA A 74 -2.90 17.55 -19.48
C ALA A 74 -3.33 16.12 -19.80
N ASN A 75 -4.61 15.82 -19.60
CA ASN A 75 -5.13 14.51 -19.96
C ASN A 75 -5.42 14.43 -21.45
N ASN A 76 -4.57 13.72 -22.18
CA ASN A 76 -4.71 13.45 -23.59
C ASN A 76 -4.07 12.10 -23.91
N GLU A 77 -4.44 11.50 -25.05
CA GLU A 77 -3.94 10.20 -25.49
C GLU A 77 -2.46 10.23 -25.91
N ASP A 78 -1.89 11.42 -26.10
CA ASP A 78 -0.48 11.61 -26.45
C ASP A 78 0.47 11.52 -25.25
N GLU A 79 -0.06 11.60 -24.03
CA GLU A 79 0.71 11.47 -22.81
C GLU A 79 1.06 10.01 -22.48
N ARG A 80 1.95 9.84 -21.48
CA ARG A 80 2.35 8.51 -20.98
C ARG A 80 1.14 7.69 -20.52
N TYR A 81 0.19 8.37 -19.89
CA TYR A 81 -1.08 7.82 -19.46
C TYR A 81 -2.22 8.71 -19.96
N SER A 82 -3.39 8.15 -20.18
CA SER A 82 -4.64 8.91 -20.33
C SER A 82 -5.72 8.28 -19.45
N ILE A 83 -6.65 9.11 -18.97
CA ILE A 83 -7.72 8.68 -18.08
C ILE A 83 -9.06 9.03 -18.70
N ASN A 84 -9.97 8.07 -18.75
CA ASN A 84 -11.35 8.29 -19.12
C ASN A 84 -12.27 7.77 -18.03
N ILE A 85 -13.32 8.52 -17.71
CA ILE A 85 -14.36 8.10 -16.76
C ILE A 85 -15.70 8.22 -17.48
N THR A 86 -16.37 7.08 -17.60
CA THR A 86 -17.75 6.98 -18.07
C THR A 86 -18.68 6.73 -16.88
N SER A 87 -19.99 6.59 -17.12
CA SER A 87 -20.97 6.25 -16.07
C SER A 87 -20.61 4.95 -15.35
N ASP A 88 -20.07 3.98 -16.08
CA ASP A 88 -19.95 2.60 -15.61
C ASP A 88 -18.50 2.16 -15.46
N HIS A 89 -17.54 2.86 -16.08
CA HIS A 89 -16.14 2.44 -16.11
C HIS A 89 -15.17 3.61 -15.92
N LEU A 90 -14.09 3.34 -15.19
CA LEU A 90 -12.86 4.14 -15.16
C LEU A 90 -11.79 3.40 -15.96
N THR A 91 -11.23 4.07 -16.94
CA THR A 91 -10.28 3.51 -17.91
C THR A 91 -8.98 4.31 -17.84
N VAL A 92 -7.85 3.66 -17.56
CA VAL A 92 -6.52 4.28 -17.65
C VAL A 92 -5.72 3.57 -18.73
N ILE A 93 -5.34 4.31 -19.78
CA ILE A 93 -4.58 3.78 -20.91
C ILE A 93 -3.11 4.12 -20.69
N SER A 94 -2.22 3.15 -20.90
CA SER A 94 -0.77 3.35 -20.87
C SER A 94 -0.15 3.17 -22.26
N LYS A 95 0.81 4.03 -22.60
CA LYS A 95 1.65 3.85 -23.80
C LYS A 95 2.67 2.73 -23.65
N ASN A 96 2.94 2.31 -22.43
CA ASN A 96 3.95 1.30 -22.12
C ASN A 96 3.30 0.01 -21.64
N LYS A 97 4.05 -1.08 -21.78
CA LYS A 97 3.65 -2.40 -21.30
C LYS A 97 3.48 -2.37 -19.77
N MET A 98 2.32 -2.76 -19.25
CA MET A 98 2.04 -2.82 -17.83
C MET A 98 2.12 -4.25 -17.30
N ASP A 99 2.60 -4.40 -16.08
CA ASP A 99 2.57 -5.63 -15.29
C ASP A 99 1.28 -5.68 -14.46
N LEU A 100 0.87 -6.87 -14.03
CA LEU A 100 -0.32 -7.02 -13.17
C LEU A 100 -0.02 -6.47 -11.77
N PRO A 101 -0.96 -5.75 -11.14
CA PRO A 101 -0.80 -5.19 -9.81
C PRO A 101 -1.03 -6.29 -8.74
N LEU A 102 -0.16 -7.30 -8.71
CA LEU A 102 -0.24 -8.47 -7.81
C LEU A 102 0.19 -8.16 -6.36
N TYR A 103 0.15 -6.90 -5.95
CA TYR A 103 0.80 -6.41 -4.73
C TYR A 103 -0.20 -6.06 -3.65
N GLN A 104 -0.01 -6.61 -2.45
CA GLN A 104 -0.92 -6.39 -1.32
C GLN A 104 -1.07 -4.89 -0.98
N THR A 105 0.00 -4.11 -1.14
CA THR A 105 -0.02 -2.65 -0.95
C THR A 105 -0.99 -1.95 -1.91
N TRP A 106 -1.14 -2.45 -3.14
CA TRP A 106 -2.12 -1.93 -4.07
C TRP A 106 -3.54 -2.25 -3.62
N LEU A 107 -3.81 -3.50 -3.23
CA LEU A 107 -5.11 -3.86 -2.68
C LEU A 107 -5.46 -3.05 -1.44
N ASP A 108 -4.50 -2.84 -0.54
CA ASP A 108 -4.72 -2.06 0.67
C ASP A 108 -5.00 -0.58 0.35
N TYR A 109 -4.29 -0.02 -0.64
CA TYR A 109 -4.59 1.31 -1.16
C TYR A 109 -5.98 1.37 -1.80
N ALA A 110 -6.30 0.40 -2.66
CA ALA A 110 -7.56 0.34 -3.40
C ALA A 110 -8.75 0.18 -2.45
N ARG A 111 -8.62 -0.61 -1.38
CA ARG A 111 -9.65 -0.74 -0.33
C ARG A 111 -9.88 0.57 0.40
N LYS A 112 -8.80 1.30 0.68
CA LYS A 112 -8.89 2.57 1.41
C LYS A 112 -9.48 3.70 0.55
N ASN A 113 -9.17 3.76 -0.74
CA ASN A 113 -9.44 4.95 -1.56
C ASN A 113 -10.35 4.70 -2.77
N LEU A 114 -10.49 3.45 -3.20
CA LEU A 114 -11.18 3.07 -4.45
C LEU A 114 -12.41 2.17 -4.21
N GLY A 115 -12.85 1.99 -2.96
CA GLY A 115 -14.08 1.23 -2.66
C GLY A 115 -13.96 -0.28 -2.68
N TYR A 116 -12.75 -0.81 -2.74
CA TYR A 116 -12.52 -2.25 -2.78
C TYR A 116 -12.86 -2.90 -1.44
N LYS A 117 -13.39 -4.13 -1.51
CA LYS A 117 -13.73 -4.90 -0.32
C LYS A 117 -12.55 -5.79 0.10
N ALA A 118 -12.63 -6.35 1.30
CA ALA A 118 -11.58 -7.23 1.81
C ALA A 118 -11.46 -8.50 0.95
N GLU A 119 -12.59 -8.98 0.43
CA GLU A 119 -12.72 -10.14 -0.45
C GLU A 119 -12.40 -9.86 -1.92
N SER A 120 -12.19 -8.60 -2.33
CA SER A 120 -11.85 -8.27 -3.72
C SER A 120 -10.51 -8.89 -4.12
N GLU A 121 -10.50 -9.54 -5.28
CA GLU A 121 -9.30 -10.13 -5.88
C GLU A 121 -8.38 -9.07 -6.51
N TYR A 122 -7.15 -9.47 -6.90
CA TYR A 122 -6.17 -8.57 -7.51
C TYR A 122 -6.52 -8.17 -8.95
N ASP A 123 -7.31 -8.99 -9.64
CA ASP A 123 -7.55 -8.93 -11.10
C ASP A 123 -8.84 -8.19 -11.47
N ILE A 124 -9.16 -7.12 -10.74
CA ILE A 124 -10.27 -6.22 -11.06
C ILE A 124 -10.07 -5.39 -12.33
N PHE A 125 -8.88 -5.48 -12.93
CA PHE A 125 -8.54 -4.76 -14.14
C PHE A 125 -8.57 -5.70 -15.32
N ASN A 126 -9.50 -5.43 -16.23
CA ASN A 126 -9.49 -6.11 -17.51
C ASN A 126 -8.42 -5.47 -18.41
N THR A 127 -7.38 -6.23 -18.78
CA THR A 127 -6.45 -5.81 -19.84
C THR A 127 -7.11 -6.07 -21.20
N ILE A 128 -7.46 -5.00 -21.92
CA ILE A 128 -8.29 -5.10 -23.13
C ILE A 128 -7.43 -5.23 -24.42
N GLU A 129 -6.21 -4.66 -24.50
CA GLU A 129 -5.36 -4.71 -25.70
C GLU A 129 -3.83 -4.70 -25.41
N GLU A 130 -3.00 -4.92 -26.46
CA GLU A 130 -1.54 -4.73 -26.44
C GLU A 130 -1.18 -3.24 -26.32
N GLY A 131 -1.31 -2.73 -25.10
CA GLY A 131 -1.31 -1.31 -24.76
C GLY A 131 -2.30 -1.15 -23.62
N TYR A 132 -1.80 -1.27 -22.39
CA TYR A 132 -2.63 -1.75 -21.29
C TYR A 132 -3.67 -0.72 -20.90
N ILE A 133 -4.89 -1.23 -20.75
CA ILE A 133 -6.03 -0.51 -20.21
C ILE A 133 -6.27 -1.07 -18.81
N TYR A 134 -6.19 -0.23 -17.79
CA TYR A 134 -6.78 -0.54 -16.48
C TYR A 134 -8.23 -0.08 -16.53
N GLU A 135 -9.15 -1.03 -16.62
CA GLU A 135 -10.58 -0.77 -16.53
C GLU A 135 -11.10 -1.16 -15.14
N VAL A 136 -11.85 -0.28 -14.49
CA VAL A 136 -12.53 -0.54 -13.21
C VAL A 136 -14.01 -0.36 -13.44
N ASP A 137 -14.81 -1.39 -13.14
CA ASP A 137 -16.27 -1.31 -13.07
C ASP A 137 -16.67 -0.44 -11.87
N LEU A 138 -17.19 0.76 -12.16
CA LEU A 138 -17.61 1.73 -11.15
C LEU A 138 -18.98 1.42 -10.55
N GLY A 139 -19.75 0.51 -11.15
CA GLY A 139 -20.98 -0.04 -10.58
C GLY A 139 -20.69 -1.00 -9.42
N GLU A 140 -19.64 -1.82 -9.55
CA GLU A 140 -19.18 -2.71 -8.48
C GLU A 140 -18.26 -1.99 -7.48
N TYR A 141 -17.36 -1.13 -7.97
CA TYR A 141 -16.36 -0.41 -7.18
C TYR A 141 -16.48 1.12 -7.36
N PRO A 142 -17.52 1.74 -6.78
CA PRO A 142 -17.72 3.17 -6.91
C PRO A 142 -16.60 3.96 -6.23
N LEU A 143 -16.20 5.05 -6.88
CA LEU A 143 -15.26 6.01 -6.33
C LEU A 143 -15.82 6.62 -5.02
N ILE A 144 -15.11 6.43 -3.91
CA ILE A 144 -15.55 6.87 -2.58
C ILE A 144 -15.38 8.40 -2.38
N ASP A 145 -14.37 9.01 -3.02
CA ASP A 145 -13.99 10.41 -2.78
C ASP A 145 -13.91 11.22 -4.08
N LYS A 146 -14.65 12.32 -4.20
CA LYS A 146 -14.63 13.10 -5.45
C LYS A 146 -13.45 14.07 -5.55
N GLU A 147 -12.64 14.23 -4.50
CA GLU A 147 -11.57 15.24 -4.47
C GLU A 147 -10.32 14.82 -5.22
N GLU A 148 -9.77 13.64 -4.93
CA GLU A 148 -8.55 13.14 -5.56
C GLU A 148 -8.43 11.62 -5.42
N HIS A 149 -8.08 10.98 -6.52
CA HIS A 149 -7.85 9.54 -6.61
C HIS A 149 -6.45 9.26 -7.13
N ARG A 150 -5.85 8.17 -6.64
CA ARG A 150 -4.60 7.65 -7.16
C ARG A 150 -4.79 6.27 -7.76
N ILE A 151 -4.23 6.05 -8.93
CA ILE A 151 -4.04 4.72 -9.50
C ILE A 151 -2.57 4.38 -9.55
N LEU A 152 -2.21 3.17 -9.10
CA LEU A 152 -0.86 2.65 -9.23
C LEU A 152 -0.70 1.92 -10.54
N MET A 153 0.37 2.27 -11.24
CA MET A 153 0.69 1.85 -12.60
C MET A 153 2.02 1.09 -12.54
N TYR A 154 1.97 -0.23 -12.70
CA TYR A 154 3.15 -1.10 -12.72
C TYR A 154 3.65 -1.24 -14.16
N GLU A 155 4.64 -0.47 -14.57
CA GLU A 155 5.15 -0.48 -15.96
C GLU A 155 6.38 -1.37 -16.08
N PHE A 156 6.44 -2.31 -17.02
CA PHE A 156 7.65 -3.10 -17.25
C PHE A 156 8.84 -2.21 -17.64
N LYS A 157 10.04 -2.56 -17.15
CA LYS A 157 11.30 -1.91 -17.48
C LYS A 157 11.72 -2.17 -18.92
#